data_AF-A0AA40AIA9-F1
#
_entry.id   AF-A0AA40AIA9-F1
#
_cell.length_a   1.000
_cell.length_b   1.000
_cell.length_c   1.000
_cell.angle_alpha   90.00
_cell.angle_beta   90.00
_cell.angle_gamma   90.00
#
_symmetry.space_group_name_H-M   'P 1'
#
loop_
_entity.id
_entity.type
_entity.pdbx_description
1 polymer ?
#
loop_
_entity_poly.entity_id
_entity_poly.type
_entity_poly.pdbx_seq_one_letter_code
_entity_poly.pdbx_strand_id
1 'polypeptide(L)' 'IRDAITVVRDLGAQYLWVDSLCIVQDGNDEKNREMGKMWQVYAGATLTIS' A
#
# COMPACT_ATOMS: atom_id res chain seq x y z
N ILE A 1 -7.84 -7.67 -0.95
CA ILE A 1 -6.86 -7.96 0.13
C ILE A 1 -6.53 -9.45 0.24
N ARG A 2 -7.51 -10.37 0.32
CA ARG A 2 -7.22 -11.82 0.39
C ARG A 2 -6.32 -12.30 -0.77
N ASP A 3 -6.58 -11.84 -1.99
CA ASP A 3 -5.77 -12.21 -3.16
C ASP A 3 -4.34 -11.67 -3.06
N ALA A 4 -4.17 -10.42 -2.61
CA ALA A 4 -2.86 -9.83 -2.37
C ALA A 4 -2.07 -10.60 -1.28
N ILE A 5 -2.74 -11.13 -0.25
CA ILE A 5 -2.10 -11.98 0.77
C ILE A 5 -1.62 -13.30 0.15
N THR A 6 -2.43 -13.93 -0.71
CA THR A 6 -2.02 -15.16 -1.41
C THR A 6 -0.80 -14.90 -2.28
N VAL A 7 -0.83 -13.85 -3.11
CA VAL A 7 0.29 -13.48 -3.98
C VAL A 7 1.56 -13.17 -3.20
N VAL A 8 1.47 -12.40 -2.10
CA VAL A 8 2.63 -12.08 -1.24
C VAL A 8 3.22 -13.34 -0.60
N ARG A 9 2.37 -14.28 -0.16
CA ARG A 9 2.82 -15.56 0.39
C ARG A 9 3.47 -16.46 -0.66
N ASP A 10 2.90 -16.54 -1.86
CA ASP A 10 3.46 -17.32 -2.97
C ASP A 10 4.80 -16.76 -3.44
N LEU A 11 4.99 -15.44 -3.34
CA LEU A 11 6.25 -14.76 -3.61
C LEU A 11 7.27 -14.86 -2.46
N GLY A 12 6.90 -15.47 -1.32
CA GLY A 12 7.76 -15.59 -0.15
C GLY A 12 7.99 -14.29 0.63
N ALA A 13 7.18 -13.26 0.37
CA ALA A 13 7.27 -11.99 1.08
C ALA A 13 6.46 -12.05 2.39
N GLN A 14 7.03 -11.49 3.46
CA GLN A 14 6.44 -11.55 4.81
C GLN A 14 5.60 -10.32 5.17
N TYR A 15 5.74 -9.23 4.41
CA TYR A 15 5.10 -7.95 4.69
C TYR A 15 4.26 -7.51 3.49
N LEU A 16 3.00 -7.15 3.78
CA LEU A 16 2.06 -6.58 2.81
C LEU A 16 1.63 -5.21 3.33
N TRP A 17 1.87 -4.18 2.54
CA TRP A 17 1.33 -2.84 2.78
C TRP A 17 0.04 -2.66 1.99
N VAL A 18 -1.00 -2.08 2.61
CA VAL A 18 -2.32 -1.90 2.01
C VAL A 18 -2.77 -0.45 2.18
N ASP A 19 -2.84 0.29 1.07
CA ASP A 19 -3.24 1.71 1.02
C ASP A 19 -4.63 1.97 1.63
N SER A 20 -5.59 1.09 1.37
CA SER A 20 -6.98 1.19 1.80
C SER A 20 -7.19 1.02 3.30
N LEU A 21 -6.18 0.54 4.02
CA LEU A 21 -6.19 0.43 5.49
C LEU A 21 -5.37 1.53 6.18
N CYS A 22 -4.44 2.16 5.46
CA CYS A 22 -3.49 3.12 6.04
C CYS A 22 -3.84 4.58 5.76
N ILE A 23 -4.76 4.87 4.83
CA ILE A 23 -5.08 6.24 4.42
C ILE A 23 -6.53 6.54 4.74
N VAL A 24 -6.74 7.49 5.66
CA VAL A 24 -8.04 8.10 5.90
C VAL A 24 -8.48 8.75 4.59
N GLN A 25 -9.55 8.24 3.98
CA GLN A 25 -10.09 8.77 2.73
C GLN A 25 -11.03 9.97 2.93
N ASP A 26 -11.28 10.37 4.18
CA ASP A 26 -12.08 11.55 4.50
C ASP A 26 -11.24 12.82 4.39
N GLY A 27 -11.63 13.72 3.47
CA GLY A 27 -11.00 15.03 3.27
C GLY A 27 -9.97 15.07 2.14
N ASN A 28 -10.26 15.88 1.11
CA ASN A 28 -9.46 15.96 -0.12
C ASN A 28 -8.03 16.52 0.11
N ASP A 29 -7.85 17.39 1.11
CA ASP A 29 -6.56 18.04 1.38
C ASP A 29 -5.60 17.16 2.20
N GLU A 30 -6.12 16.33 3.10
CA GLU A 30 -5.31 15.42 3.92
C GLU A 30 -4.84 14.22 3.10
N LYS A 31 -5.70 13.73 2.20
CA LYS A 31 -5.38 12.68 1.23
C LYS A 31 -4.18 13.06 0.36
N ASN A 32 -4.13 14.27 -0.17
CA ASN A 32 -3.01 14.72 -1.01
C ASN A 32 -1.68 14.76 -0.23
N ARG A 33 -1.73 15.12 1.05
CA ARG A 33 -0.54 15.19 1.91
C ARG A 33 0.00 13.80 2.26
N GLU A 34 -0.90 12.84 2.53
CA GLU A 34 -0.51 11.44 2.78
C GLU A 34 -0.11 10.70 1.50
N MET A 35 -0.74 11.02 0.35
CA MET A 35 -0.29 10.56 -0.97
C MET A 35 1.14 11.03 -1.29
N GLY A 36 1.50 12.24 -0.86
CA GLY A 36 2.87 12.76 -0.92
C GLY A 36 3.88 12.03 -0.02
N LYS A 37 3.45 11.07 0.81
CA LYS A 37 4.34 10.15 1.55
C LYS A 37 4.29 8.73 0.99
N MET A 38 3.20 8.34 0.32
CA MET A 38 3.06 7.02 -0.32
C MET A 38 4.17 6.74 -1.35
N TRP A 39 4.71 7.76 -2.02
CA TRP A 39 5.79 7.56 -2.99
C TRP A 39 7.01 6.87 -2.37
N GLN A 40 7.31 7.11 -1.09
CA GLN A 40 8.43 6.45 -0.40
C GLN A 40 8.16 4.96 -0.19
N VAL A 41 6.89 4.62 0.07
CA VAL A 41 6.45 3.23 0.24
C VAL A 41 6.50 2.49 -1.10
N TYR A 42 5.98 3.09 -2.18
CA TYR A 42 6.09 2.51 -3.51
C TYR A 42 7.54 2.41 -4.01
N ALA A 43 8.38 3.40 -3.71
CA ALA A 43 9.80 3.39 -4.09
C ALA A 43 10.60 2.29 -3.36
N GLY A 44 10.19 1.93 -2.15
CA GLY A 44 10.79 0.84 -1.37
C GLY A 44 10.12 -0.52 -1.56
N ALA A 45 9.02 -0.60 -2.32
CA ALA A 45 8.26 -1.83 -2.47
C ALA A 45 8.93 -2.78 -3.49
N THR A 46 9.11 -4.04 -3.09
CA THR A 46 9.57 -5.10 -4.01
C THR A 46 8.56 -5.37 -5.12
N LEU A 47 7.26 -5.23 -4.83
CA LEU A 47 6.17 -5.42 -5.78
C LEU A 47 4.98 -4.55 -5.38
N THR A 48 4.30 -3.99 -6.38
CA THR A 48 3.01 -3.30 -6.22
C THR A 48 1.93 -4.06 -6.96
N ILE A 49 0.80 -4.31 -6.31
CA ILE A 49 -0.36 -5.01 -6.86
C ILE A 49 -1.54 -4.02 -6.81
N SER A 50 -2.18 -3.77 -7.96
CA SER A 50 -3.29 -2.80 -8.13
C SER A 50 -4.62 -3.50 -8.34
#